data_AF-A0A932L3G7-F1
#
_entry.id   AF-A0A932L3G7-F1
#
_cell.length_a   1.000
_cell.length_b   1.000
_cell.length_c   1.000
_cell.angle_alpha   90.00
_cell.angle_beta   90.00
_cell.angle_gamma   90.00
#
_symmetry.space_group_name_H-M   'P 1'
#
loop_
_entity.id
_entity.type
_entity.pdbx_description
1 polymer ?
#
loop_
_entity_poly.entity_id
_entity_poly.type
_entity_poly.pdbx_seq_one_letter_code
_entity_poly.pdbx_strand_id
1 'polypeptide(L)'
;MVDPIRELLTRWRDDPGGTYRLWFLWEERLKNFRSIRRGVAQVVAEIETGTFGNAYKGSSLETAVGAIAEQRQIFKGADHAFLWKPKLRIPDIYENRDNQLAFARCLAACACCSGEDAVIAAIRRLDSQAIKGLGPAVANL
;
A
#
# COMPACT_ATOMS: atom_id res chain seq x y z
N MET A 1 16.58 -9.83 40.21
CA MET A 1 15.72 -8.70 39.82
C MET A 1 15.21 -8.97 38.41
N VAL A 2 13.90 -8.89 38.20
CA VAL A 2 13.33 -8.98 36.85
C VAL A 2 13.64 -7.67 36.13
N ASP A 3 14.10 -7.77 34.89
CA ASP A 3 14.34 -6.62 34.02
C ASP A 3 13.01 -5.89 33.72
N PRO A 4 12.83 -4.63 34.16
CA PRO A 4 11.58 -3.89 33.96
C PRO A 4 11.18 -3.75 32.49
N ILE A 5 12.15 -3.68 31.57
CA ILE A 5 11.87 -3.60 30.12
C ILE A 5 11.26 -4.91 29.63
N ARG A 6 11.80 -6.05 30.09
CA ARG A 6 11.25 -7.37 29.75
C ARG A 6 9.81 -7.50 30.21
N GLU A 7 9.49 -7.00 31.41
CA GLU A 7 8.13 -7.03 31.93
C GLU A 7 7.16 -6.17 31.08
N LEU A 8 7.57 -4.97 30.69
CA LEU A 8 6.78 -4.11 29.79
C LEU A 8 6.56 -4.75 28.42
N LEU A 9 7.59 -5.36 27.84
CA LEU A 9 7.49 -6.06 26.56
C LEU A 9 6.52 -7.24 26.64
N THR A 10 6.56 -8.04 27.71
CA THR A 10 5.61 -9.14 27.92
C THR A 10 4.19 -8.63 28.03
N ARG A 11 3.95 -7.58 28.83
CA ARG A 11 2.60 -6.98 28.97
C ARG A 11 2.05 -6.46 27.64
N TRP A 12 2.87 -5.76 26.85
CA TRP A 12 2.47 -5.29 25.52
C TRP A 12 2.20 -6.45 24.54
N ARG A 13 3.02 -7.51 24.61
CA ARG A 13 2.87 -8.71 23.77
C ARG A 13 1.61 -9.50 24.09
N ASP A 14 1.25 -9.56 25.36
CA ASP A 14 0.14 -10.36 25.87
C ASP A 14 -1.18 -9.60 25.94
N ASP A 15 -1.18 -8.29 25.67
CA ASP A 15 -2.37 -7.46 25.56
C ASP A 15 -3.33 -8.00 24.48
N PRO A 16 -4.52 -8.55 24.84
CA PRO A 16 -5.49 -9.08 23.88
C PRO A 16 -6.13 -7.99 23.02
N GLY A 17 -6.11 -6.73 23.47
CA GLY A 17 -6.57 -5.57 22.71
C GLY A 17 -5.52 -4.98 21.77
N GLY A 18 -4.26 -5.37 21.96
CA GLY A 18 -3.09 -4.79 21.29
C GLY A 18 -2.95 -5.20 19.83
N THR A 19 -2.50 -4.25 19.00
CA THR A 19 -2.24 -4.46 17.56
C THR A 19 -1.24 -5.59 17.31
N TYR A 20 -0.31 -5.83 18.24
CA TYR A 20 0.63 -6.94 18.11
C TYR A 20 -0.07 -8.30 18.05
N ARG A 21 -1.01 -8.59 18.95
CA ARG A 21 -1.76 -9.85 18.91
C ARG A 21 -2.79 -9.88 17.80
N LEU A 22 -3.57 -8.80 17.67
CA LEU A 22 -4.72 -8.78 16.76
C LEU A 22 -4.35 -8.64 15.29
N TRP A 23 -3.19 -8.07 14.97
CA TRP A 23 -2.73 -7.91 13.60
C TRP A 23 -1.39 -8.58 13.33
N PHE A 24 -0.35 -8.32 14.13
CA PHE A 24 1.00 -8.82 13.81
C PHE A 24 1.09 -10.36 13.89
N LEU A 25 0.46 -10.96 14.91
CA LEU A 25 0.38 -12.42 15.09
C LEU A 25 -0.79 -13.07 14.34
N TRP A 26 -1.57 -12.30 13.58
CA TRP A 26 -2.71 -12.85 12.82
C TRP A 26 -2.22 -13.73 11.66
N GLU A 27 -2.64 -14.99 11.62
CA GLU A 27 -2.15 -15.98 10.64
C GLU A 27 -2.42 -15.58 9.18
N GLU A 28 -3.55 -14.92 8.91
CA GLU A 28 -3.91 -14.49 7.56
C GLU A 28 -3.10 -13.27 7.08
N ARG A 29 -2.36 -12.57 7.98
CA ARG A 29 -1.56 -11.38 7.64
C ARG A 29 -0.65 -11.64 6.45
N LEU A 30 0.10 -12.74 6.45
CA LEU A 30 1.02 -13.08 5.36
C LEU A 30 0.29 -13.43 4.05
N LYS A 31 -0.90 -14.01 4.13
CA LYS A 31 -1.74 -14.25 2.94
C LYS A 31 -2.23 -12.92 2.36
N ASN A 32 -2.64 -11.97 3.20
CA ASN A 32 -3.02 -10.62 2.78
C ASN A 32 -1.87 -9.89 2.07
N PHE A 33 -0.66 -9.90 2.64
CA PHE A 33 0.52 -9.32 1.98
C PHE A 33 0.84 -9.98 0.64
N ARG A 34 0.69 -11.31 0.52
CA ARG A 34 0.84 -12.01 -0.77
C ARG A 34 -0.23 -11.61 -1.78
N SER A 35 -1.47 -11.41 -1.36
CA SER A 35 -2.54 -10.92 -2.23
C SER A 35 -2.27 -9.49 -2.70
N ILE A 36 -1.81 -8.60 -1.81
CA ILE A 36 -1.40 -7.23 -2.19
C ILE A 36 -0.26 -7.27 -3.19
N ARG A 37 0.80 -8.05 -2.92
CA ARG A 37 1.94 -8.17 -3.84
C ARG A 37 1.52 -8.66 -5.23
N ARG A 38 0.63 -9.66 -5.30
CA ARG A 38 0.08 -10.16 -6.57
C ARG A 38 -0.77 -9.11 -7.28
N GLY A 39 -1.63 -8.40 -6.56
CA GLY A 39 -2.45 -7.31 -7.11
C GLY A 39 -1.59 -6.19 -7.70
N VAL A 40 -0.55 -5.77 -6.98
CA VAL A 40 0.42 -4.78 -7.47
C VAL A 40 1.15 -5.26 -8.73
N ALA A 41 1.61 -6.51 -8.76
CA ALA A 41 2.26 -7.07 -9.94
C ALA A 41 1.33 -7.11 -11.16
N GLN A 42 0.05 -7.43 -10.95
CA GLN A 42 -0.96 -7.40 -12.00
C GLN A 42 -1.18 -5.99 -12.56
N VAL A 43 -1.30 -4.98 -11.69
CA VAL A 43 -1.41 -3.56 -12.09
C VAL A 43 -0.20 -3.14 -12.93
N VAL A 44 1.01 -3.50 -12.49
CA VAL A 44 2.24 -3.20 -13.23
C VAL A 44 2.22 -3.84 -14.62
N ALA A 45 1.88 -5.13 -14.71
CA ALA A 45 1.82 -5.84 -15.99
C ALA A 45 0.80 -5.22 -16.95
N GLU A 46 -0.40 -4.90 -16.47
CA GLU A 46 -1.44 -4.25 -17.27
C GLU A 46 -1.01 -2.86 -17.75
N ILE A 47 -0.30 -2.11 -16.92
CA ILE A 47 0.28 -0.84 -17.34
C ILE A 47 1.32 -1.11 -18.42
N GLU A 48 2.30 -2.00 -18.21
CA GLU A 48 3.36 -2.25 -19.19
C GLU A 48 2.82 -2.69 -20.57
N THR A 49 1.79 -3.54 -20.60
CA THR A 49 1.15 -4.01 -21.84
C THR A 49 0.13 -3.04 -22.44
N GLY A 50 -0.19 -1.93 -21.75
CA GLY A 50 -1.16 -0.94 -22.21
C GLY A 50 -2.63 -1.39 -22.09
N THR A 51 -2.91 -2.40 -21.26
CA THR A 51 -4.27 -2.89 -20.99
C THR A 51 -4.86 -2.34 -19.70
N PHE A 52 -4.11 -1.51 -18.97
CA PHE A 52 -4.60 -0.80 -17.78
C PHE A 52 -5.70 0.20 -18.16
N GLY A 53 -6.94 -0.10 -17.75
CA GLY A 53 -8.11 0.71 -18.09
C GLY A 53 -8.28 1.95 -17.19
N ASN A 54 -9.16 2.85 -17.63
CA ASN A 54 -9.47 4.11 -16.91
C ASN A 54 -10.51 3.94 -15.80
N ALA A 55 -11.20 2.80 -15.76
CA ALA A 55 -12.19 2.50 -14.74
C ALA A 55 -11.50 1.90 -13.51
N TYR A 56 -11.73 2.51 -12.34
CA TYR A 56 -11.31 1.91 -11.07
C TYR A 56 -12.15 0.67 -10.73
N LYS A 57 -13.47 0.74 -10.90
CA LYS A 57 -14.39 -0.37 -10.58
C LYS A 57 -14.16 -1.55 -11.53
N GLY A 58 -13.99 -2.74 -10.98
CA GLY A 58 -13.66 -3.97 -11.70
C GLY A 58 -12.18 -4.07 -12.11
N SER A 59 -11.32 -3.14 -11.69
CA SER A 59 -9.89 -3.17 -12.03
C SER A 59 -9.05 -4.01 -11.07
N SER A 60 -7.86 -4.39 -11.53
CA SER A 60 -6.80 -4.96 -10.69
C SER A 60 -6.42 -4.05 -9.52
N LEU A 61 -6.47 -2.73 -9.72
CA LEU A 61 -6.16 -1.74 -8.69
C LEU A 61 -7.21 -1.73 -7.56
N GLU A 62 -8.50 -1.86 -7.89
CA GLU A 62 -9.55 -1.99 -6.86
C GLU A 62 -9.33 -3.23 -6.00
N THR A 63 -8.92 -4.34 -6.61
CA THR A 63 -8.59 -5.57 -5.86
C THR A 63 -7.41 -5.35 -4.91
N ALA A 64 -6.33 -4.71 -5.37
CA ALA A 64 -5.15 -4.43 -4.54
C ALA A 64 -5.48 -3.48 -3.38
N VAL A 65 -6.20 -2.40 -3.66
CA VAL A 65 -6.63 -1.42 -2.66
C VAL A 65 -7.61 -2.02 -1.65
N GLY A 66 -8.55 -2.85 -2.11
CA GLY A 66 -9.45 -3.61 -1.26
C GLY A 66 -8.69 -4.49 -0.27
N ALA A 67 -7.69 -5.25 -0.75
CA ALA A 67 -6.86 -6.10 0.12
C ALA A 67 -6.03 -5.30 1.16
N ILE A 68 -5.64 -4.06 0.84
CA ILE A 68 -5.01 -3.15 1.80
C ILE A 68 -6.03 -2.69 2.85
N ALA A 69 -7.20 -2.27 2.38
CA ALA A 69 -8.26 -1.71 3.22
C ALA A 69 -8.91 -2.72 4.17
N GLU A 70 -8.97 -3.99 3.79
CA GLU A 70 -9.48 -5.08 4.63
C GLU A 70 -8.60 -5.35 5.88
N GLN A 71 -7.41 -4.75 5.97
CA GLN A 71 -6.56 -4.84 7.16
C GLN A 71 -7.04 -3.91 8.30
N ARG A 72 -8.33 -4.01 8.65
CA ARG A 72 -9.03 -3.17 9.64
C ARG A 72 -8.44 -3.26 11.05
N GLN A 73 -7.67 -4.30 11.33
CA GLN A 73 -6.99 -4.50 12.62
C GLN A 73 -5.89 -3.45 12.86
N ILE A 74 -5.32 -2.86 11.81
CA ILE A 74 -4.38 -1.72 11.93
C ILE A 74 -5.13 -0.40 12.16
N PHE A 75 -6.33 -0.27 11.58
CA PHE A 75 -7.10 0.97 11.54
C PHE A 75 -8.44 0.84 12.30
N LYS A 76 -8.38 0.47 13.59
CA LYS A 76 -9.60 0.39 14.41
C LYS A 76 -10.30 1.75 14.48
N GLY A 77 -11.55 1.81 13.99
CA GLY A 77 -12.41 3.01 14.06
C GLY A 77 -12.25 4.00 12.91
N ALA A 78 -11.40 3.70 11.91
CA ALA A 78 -11.26 4.48 10.70
C ALA A 78 -11.15 3.52 9.51
N ASP A 79 -12.08 3.62 8.57
CA ASP A 79 -11.90 3.01 7.25
C ASP A 79 -10.61 3.59 6.62
N HIS A 80 -9.91 2.76 5.84
CA HIS A 80 -8.58 3.11 5.34
C HIS A 80 -8.62 4.42 4.53
N ALA A 81 -7.60 5.27 4.67
CA ALA A 81 -7.48 6.50 3.88
C ALA A 81 -7.54 6.28 2.34
N PHE A 82 -7.36 5.04 1.87
CA PHE A 82 -7.53 4.62 0.48
C PHE A 82 -9.00 4.35 0.09
N LEU A 83 -9.88 3.96 1.04
CA LEU A 83 -11.31 3.77 0.81
C LEU A 83 -12.07 5.10 0.72
N TRP A 84 -11.58 6.13 1.41
CA TRP A 84 -12.31 7.39 1.65
C TRP A 84 -12.20 8.44 0.57
N LYS A 85 -11.27 8.25 -0.35
CA LYS A 85 -10.91 9.30 -1.29
C LYS A 85 -11.25 8.86 -2.71
N PRO A 86 -12.11 9.62 -3.41
CA PRO A 86 -12.07 9.68 -4.87
C PRO A 86 -10.67 10.03 -5.41
N LYS A 87 -9.74 10.50 -4.54
CA LYS A 87 -8.39 11.00 -4.87
C LYS A 87 -7.36 9.94 -5.30
N LEU A 88 -7.66 8.64 -5.26
CA LEU A 88 -6.86 7.66 -6.02
C LEU A 88 -7.15 7.73 -7.52
N ARG A 89 -8.24 8.41 -7.92
CA ARG A 89 -8.43 8.89 -9.29
C ARG A 89 -7.57 10.13 -9.47
N ILE A 90 -6.27 9.93 -9.67
CA ILE A 90 -5.38 10.97 -10.20
C ILE A 90 -5.59 10.87 -11.72
N PRO A 91 -6.43 11.73 -12.33
CA PRO A 91 -6.82 11.56 -13.74
C PRO A 91 -5.59 11.52 -14.65
N ASP A 92 -4.57 12.29 -14.26
CA ASP A 92 -3.28 12.39 -14.94
C ASP A 92 -2.49 11.06 -14.99
N ILE A 93 -2.72 10.11 -14.08
CA ILE A 93 -2.15 8.75 -14.19
C ILE A 93 -2.95 7.91 -15.19
N TYR A 94 -4.25 8.13 -15.39
CA TYR A 94 -5.05 7.33 -16.33
C TYR A 94 -4.99 7.88 -17.76
N GLU A 95 -4.85 9.19 -17.90
CA GLU A 95 -4.94 9.91 -19.18
C GLU A 95 -3.58 10.05 -19.88
N ASN A 96 -2.46 9.86 -19.16
CA ASN A 96 -1.11 10.03 -19.71
C ASN A 96 -0.29 8.73 -19.57
N ARG A 97 0.21 8.23 -20.70
CA ARG A 97 0.96 6.98 -20.79
C ARG A 97 2.29 7.00 -20.03
N ASP A 98 3.02 8.10 -20.06
CA ASP A 98 4.31 8.23 -19.37
C ASP A 98 4.10 8.27 -17.85
N ASN A 99 3.02 8.91 -17.40
CA ASN A 99 2.62 8.91 -15.99
C ASN A 99 2.23 7.50 -15.51
N GLN A 100 1.50 6.73 -16.32
CA GLN A 100 1.22 5.32 -16.02
C GLN A 100 2.52 4.53 -15.83
N LEU A 101 3.45 4.65 -16.77
CA LEU A 101 4.72 3.93 -16.72
C LEU A 101 5.58 4.36 -15.53
N ALA A 102 5.61 5.65 -15.20
CA ALA A 102 6.30 6.14 -14.01
C ALA A 102 5.68 5.56 -12.73
N PHE A 103 4.36 5.51 -12.65
CA PHE A 103 3.64 4.90 -11.54
C PHE A 103 3.91 3.39 -11.42
N ALA A 104 3.86 2.65 -12.52
CA ALA A 104 4.19 1.22 -12.55
C ALA A 104 5.64 0.96 -12.09
N ARG A 105 6.60 1.76 -12.53
CA ARG A 105 7.99 1.66 -12.06
C ARG A 105 8.12 1.89 -10.56
N CYS A 106 7.37 2.85 -10.01
CA CYS A 106 7.33 3.08 -8.56
C CYS A 106 6.75 1.88 -7.81
N LEU A 107 5.60 1.36 -8.27
CA LEU A 107 4.96 0.17 -7.69
C LEU A 107 5.86 -1.06 -7.71
N ALA A 108 6.51 -1.32 -8.85
CA ALA A 108 7.45 -2.43 -9.01
C ALA A 108 8.66 -2.29 -8.07
N ALA A 109 9.21 -1.08 -7.92
CA ALA A 109 10.31 -0.83 -6.99
C ALA A 109 9.89 -1.12 -5.53
N CYS A 110 8.72 -0.64 -5.11
CA CYS A 110 8.19 -0.91 -3.76
C CYS A 110 7.88 -2.40 -3.51
N ALA A 111 7.45 -3.14 -4.54
CA ALA A 111 7.16 -4.58 -4.40
C ALA A 111 8.42 -5.46 -4.31
N CYS A 112 9.55 -4.98 -4.84
CA CYS A 112 10.79 -5.75 -4.98
C CYS A 112 11.90 -5.30 -4.01
N CYS A 113 11.78 -4.14 -3.36
CA CYS A 113 12.79 -3.67 -2.43
C CYS A 113 12.84 -4.47 -1.13
N SER A 114 14.04 -4.58 -0.56
CA SER A 114 14.30 -5.18 0.76
C SER A 114 14.63 -4.15 1.85
N GLY A 115 14.57 -2.85 1.55
CA GLY A 115 14.93 -1.77 2.47
C GLY A 115 14.26 -0.44 2.14
N GLU A 116 14.19 0.44 3.14
CA GLU A 116 13.47 1.71 3.09
C GLU A 116 14.06 2.70 2.08
N ASP A 117 15.38 2.75 1.90
CA ASP A 117 16.05 3.67 0.97
C ASP A 117 15.55 3.52 -0.46
N ALA A 118 15.29 2.28 -0.89
CA ALA A 118 14.78 2.00 -2.21
C ALA A 118 13.33 2.48 -2.40
N VAL A 119 12.50 2.38 -1.35
CA VAL A 119 11.13 2.93 -1.34
C VAL A 119 11.18 4.44 -1.44
N ILE A 120 12.00 5.10 -0.60
CA ILE A 120 12.16 6.55 -0.59
C ILE A 120 12.67 7.05 -1.95
N ALA A 121 13.63 6.35 -2.55
CA ALA A 121 14.14 6.68 -3.87
C ALA A 121 13.07 6.54 -4.97
N ALA A 122 12.22 5.50 -4.90
CA ALA A 122 11.10 5.32 -5.84
C ALA A 122 10.08 6.45 -5.72
N ILE A 123 9.71 6.83 -4.50
CA ILE A 123 8.79 7.96 -4.21
C ILE A 123 9.37 9.26 -4.79
N ARG A 124 10.64 9.58 -4.50
CA ARG A 124 11.29 10.80 -5.01
C ARG A 124 11.36 10.83 -6.54
N ARG A 125 11.60 9.69 -7.20
CA ARG A 125 11.59 9.60 -8.66
C ARG A 125 10.20 9.86 -9.22
N LEU A 126 9.15 9.31 -8.62
CA LEU A 126 7.78 9.55 -9.05
C LEU A 126 7.37 11.02 -8.82
N ASP A 127 7.71 11.59 -7.67
CA ASP A 127 7.46 13.00 -7.34
C ASP A 127 8.12 13.96 -8.33
N SER A 128 9.33 13.65 -8.80
CA SER A 128 10.04 14.44 -9.81
C SER A 128 9.33 14.54 -11.17
N GLN A 129 8.36 13.64 -11.44
CA GLN A 129 7.54 13.72 -12.64
C GLN A 129 6.46 14.82 -12.55
N ALA A 130 6.28 15.43 -11.38
CA ALA A 130 5.34 16.52 -11.13
C ALA A 130 3.90 16.21 -11.59
N ILE A 131 3.47 14.95 -11.47
CA ILE A 131 2.14 14.47 -11.86
C ILE A 131 1.09 15.22 -11.06
N LYS A 132 0.15 15.86 -11.76
CA LYS A 132 -0.82 16.75 -11.12
C LYS A 132 -1.75 15.94 -10.22
N GLY A 133 -1.82 16.33 -8.94
CA GLY A 133 -2.69 15.67 -7.96
C GLY A 133 -2.08 14.45 -7.26
N LEU A 134 -0.84 14.09 -7.59
CA LEU A 134 -0.10 13.01 -6.95
C LEU A 134 0.25 13.32 -5.48
N GLY A 135 0.70 14.54 -5.18
CA GLY A 135 1.18 14.94 -3.84
C GLY A 135 0.18 14.68 -2.69
N PRO A 136 -1.09 15.15 -2.75
CA PRO A 136 -2.07 14.91 -1.69
C PRO A 136 -2.60 13.47 -1.58
N ALA A 137 -2.27 12.61 -2.56
CA ALA A 137 -2.73 11.23 -2.66
C ALA A 137 -1.63 10.22 -2.26
N VAL A 138 -0.37 10.49 -2.61
CA VAL A 138 0.80 9.64 -2.32
C VAL A 138 1.41 9.90 -0.94
N ALA A 139 1.21 11.08 -0.36
CA ALA A 139 1.66 11.36 1.03
C ALA A 139 0.99 10.48 2.11
N ASN A 140 0.04 9.61 1.73
CA ASN A 140 -0.64 8.65 2.60
C ASN A 140 -0.16 7.19 2.42
N LEU A 141 0.78 6.92 1.50
CA LEU A 141 1.39 5.60 1.32
C LEU A 141 2.48 5.33 2.36
#